data_AF-A0A0F9JP06-F1
#
_entry.id   AF-A0A0F9JP06-F1
#
_cell.length_a   1.000
_cell.length_b   1.000
_cell.length_c   1.000
_cell.angle_alpha   90.00
_cell.angle_beta   90.00
_cell.angle_gamma   90.00
#
_symmetry.space_group_name_H-M   'P 1'
#
loop_
_entity.id
_entity.type
_entity.pdbx_description
1 polymer ?
#
loop_
_entity_poly.entity_id
_entity_poly.type
_entity_poly.pdbx_seq_one_letter_code
_entity_poly.pdbx_strand_id
1 'polypeptide(L)'
;MTIIGGAPIPLLVKGPVRKTITYAGGGTGANAAETDIFTVTGEVIVVALIPYCITNLDESAGTPTLALGVNNSTALFVAATTATAIDANDFWFDNSPTAVGGMAIPATLKDIAITDNISCLVGGTNNISAGVIEYTVYWLPVSSDGNVVAA
;
A
#
# COMPACT_ATOMS: atom_id res chain seq x y z
N MET A 1 -40.74 -0.36 -21.38
CA MET A 1 -39.49 -0.35 -20.60
C MET A 1 -38.37 0.01 -21.57
N THR A 2 -38.07 1.32 -21.68
CA THR A 2 -37.02 1.79 -22.57
C THR A 2 -35.69 1.52 -21.90
N ILE A 3 -34.96 0.52 -22.37
CA ILE A 3 -33.55 0.33 -22.01
C ILE A 3 -32.82 1.45 -22.72
N ILE A 4 -32.55 2.53 -21.99
CA ILE A 4 -31.71 3.62 -22.48
C ILE A 4 -30.33 2.99 -22.64
N GLY A 5 -29.93 2.75 -23.89
CA GLY A 5 -28.62 2.20 -24.24
C GLY A 5 -27.53 3.18 -23.82
N GLY A 6 -27.13 3.11 -22.54
CA GLY A 6 -25.89 3.69 -22.10
C GLY A 6 -24.77 2.97 -22.86
N ALA A 7 -23.95 3.74 -23.59
CA ALA A 7 -22.72 3.20 -24.14
C ALA A 7 -21.98 2.45 -23.02
N PRO A 8 -21.41 1.25 -23.28
CA PRO A 8 -20.64 0.56 -22.26
C PRO A 8 -19.57 1.53 -21.77
N ILE A 9 -19.67 1.96 -20.50
CA ILE A 9 -18.61 2.75 -19.88
C ILE A 9 -17.43 1.80 -19.88
N PRO A 10 -16.35 2.06 -20.66
CA PRO A 10 -15.19 1.22 -20.56
C PRO A 10 -14.72 1.33 -19.11
N LEU A 11 -14.73 0.19 -18.42
CA LEU A 11 -14.22 0.04 -17.05
C LEU A 11 -12.71 0.25 -17.12
N LEU A 12 -12.32 1.53 -17.21
CA LEU A 12 -10.95 1.97 -17.41
C LEU A 12 -10.27 1.93 -16.05
N VAL A 13 -9.27 1.08 -15.94
CA VAL A 13 -8.31 1.10 -14.83
C VAL A 13 -7.82 2.54 -14.67
N LYS A 14 -7.98 3.07 -13.47
CA LYS A 14 -7.55 4.39 -13.03
C LYS A 14 -6.16 4.29 -12.41
N GLY A 15 -5.47 5.43 -12.37
CA GLY A 15 -4.10 5.53 -11.88
C GLY A 15 -3.06 5.62 -13.02
N PRO A 16 -1.76 5.58 -12.69
CA PRO A 16 -1.23 5.40 -11.34
C PRO A 16 -1.48 6.61 -10.44
N VAL A 17 -1.89 6.36 -9.19
CA VAL A 17 -1.77 7.33 -8.10
C VAL A 17 -0.56 6.93 -7.27
N ARG A 18 0.30 7.90 -6.93
CA ARG A 18 1.55 7.65 -6.20
C ARG A 18 1.60 8.43 -4.90
N LYS A 19 2.15 7.80 -3.86
CA LYS A 19 2.49 8.45 -2.59
C LYS A 19 3.86 7.96 -2.14
N THR A 20 4.74 8.88 -1.79
CA THR A 20 6.02 8.57 -1.15
C THR A 20 5.90 8.84 0.34
N ILE A 21 6.34 7.88 1.16
CA ILE A 21 6.48 8.05 2.60
C ILE A 21 7.97 8.01 2.94
N THR A 22 8.45 9.07 3.57
CA THR A 22 9.73 9.08 4.28
C THR A 22 9.45 8.69 5.72
N TYR A 23 10.07 7.60 6.18
CA TYR A 23 9.95 7.12 7.55
C TYR A 23 10.94 7.85 8.46
N ALA A 24 10.45 8.23 9.64
CA ALA A 24 11.26 8.80 10.71
C ALA A 24 10.64 8.44 12.05
N GLY A 25 11.46 8.09 13.04
CA GLY A 25 10.97 7.48 14.27
C GLY A 25 10.06 8.35 15.14
N GLY A 26 10.02 9.66 14.93
CA GLY A 26 9.11 10.59 15.61
C GLY A 26 7.83 10.93 14.83
N GLY A 27 7.60 10.31 13.68
CA GLY A 27 6.48 10.61 12.79
C GLY A 27 5.89 9.33 12.18
N THR A 28 5.90 9.23 10.86
CA THR A 28 5.42 8.07 10.09
C THR A 28 6.12 6.75 10.44
N GLY A 29 7.31 6.81 11.05
CA GLY A 29 8.05 5.65 11.53
C GLY A 29 7.83 5.32 13.01
N ALA A 30 6.97 6.05 13.73
CA ALA A 30 6.72 5.80 15.14
C ALA A 30 5.99 4.45 15.33
N ASN A 31 6.38 3.69 16.36
CA ASN A 31 5.74 2.43 16.71
C ASN A 31 4.25 2.64 17.03
N ALA A 32 3.43 1.66 16.64
CA ALA A 32 1.97 1.70 16.73
C ALA A 32 1.33 2.87 15.96
N ALA A 33 2.07 3.55 15.07
CA ALA A 33 1.51 4.52 14.16
C ALA A 33 0.97 3.81 12.92
N GLU A 34 -0.34 3.98 12.69
CA GLU A 34 -0.96 3.70 11.40
C GLU A 34 -0.94 4.98 10.56
N THR A 35 -0.48 4.88 9.32
CA THR A 35 -0.37 6.01 8.39
C THR A 35 -1.15 5.69 7.12
N ASP A 36 -2.11 6.54 6.78
CA ASP A 36 -2.83 6.47 5.51
C ASP A 36 -1.90 6.83 4.35
N ILE A 37 -1.90 5.98 3.33
CA ILE A 37 -1.13 6.13 2.09
C ILE A 37 -2.05 6.74 1.01
N PHE A 38 -3.25 6.20 0.89
CA PHE A 38 -4.26 6.67 -0.06
C PHE A 38 -5.63 6.77 0.60
N THR A 39 -6.28 7.91 0.44
CA THR A 39 -7.69 8.08 0.81
C THR A 39 -8.57 7.42 -0.24
N VAL A 40 -9.48 6.56 0.21
CA VAL A 40 -10.48 5.87 -0.62
C VAL A 40 -11.85 6.45 -0.32
N THR A 41 -12.63 6.74 -1.35
CA THR A 41 -14.06 7.04 -1.24
C THR A 41 -14.85 6.00 -2.00
N GLY A 42 -16.06 5.68 -1.53
CA GLY A 42 -16.89 4.66 -2.14
C GLY A 42 -16.25 3.26 -2.13
N GLU A 43 -16.61 2.45 -3.11
CA GLU A 43 -16.11 1.08 -3.30
C GLU A 43 -15.16 1.08 -4.50
N VAL A 44 -13.97 0.50 -4.31
CA VAL A 44 -12.98 0.35 -5.39
C VAL A 44 -12.39 -1.06 -5.40
N ILE A 45 -11.96 -1.52 -6.56
CA ILE A 45 -11.08 -2.68 -6.70
C ILE A 45 -9.66 -2.17 -6.90
N VAL A 46 -8.74 -2.58 -6.02
CA VAL A 46 -7.30 -2.43 -6.23
C VAL A 46 -6.88 -3.40 -7.32
N VAL A 47 -6.51 -2.88 -8.49
CA VAL A 47 -6.00 -3.68 -9.62
C VAL A 47 -4.54 -4.04 -9.40
N ALA A 48 -3.74 -3.13 -8.82
CA ALA A 48 -2.38 -3.41 -8.40
C ALA A 48 -1.94 -2.38 -7.36
N LEU A 49 -1.35 -2.84 -6.26
CA LEU A 49 -0.60 -2.02 -5.30
C LEU A 49 0.87 -2.43 -5.36
N ILE A 50 1.74 -1.46 -5.62
CA ILE A 50 3.16 -1.70 -5.90
C ILE A 50 3.98 -0.83 -4.93
N PRO A 51 4.38 -1.37 -3.77
CA PRO A 51 5.35 -0.73 -2.89
C PRO A 51 6.79 -0.99 -3.39
N TYR A 52 7.56 0.09 -3.57
CA TYR A 52 8.96 0.05 -3.98
C TYR A 52 9.82 0.81 -2.98
N CYS A 53 10.82 0.15 -2.41
CA CYS A 53 11.72 0.76 -1.45
C CYS A 53 12.80 1.55 -2.18
N ILE A 54 12.82 2.87 -1.98
CA ILE A 54 13.81 3.78 -2.58
C ILE A 54 15.06 3.87 -1.72
N THR A 55 14.89 3.80 -0.39
CA THR A 55 15.99 3.88 0.58
C THR A 55 15.69 2.91 1.70
N ASN A 56 16.69 2.12 2.09
CA ASN A 56 16.60 1.10 3.14
C ASN A 56 15.81 1.64 4.34
N LEU A 57 14.86 0.85 4.81
CA LEU A 57 14.29 1.13 6.11
C LEU A 57 15.32 0.77 7.19
N ASP A 58 15.47 1.66 8.15
CA ASP A 58 16.45 1.52 9.23
C ASP A 58 15.76 1.57 10.60
N GLU A 59 16.48 1.15 11.63
CA GLU A 59 16.02 1.11 13.01
C GLU A 59 17.12 1.59 13.95
N SER A 60 16.77 2.30 15.03
CA SER A 60 17.77 2.72 16.02
C SER A 60 18.03 1.65 17.08
N ALA A 61 17.09 0.72 17.28
CA ALA A 61 17.19 -0.45 18.17
C ALA A 61 15.95 -1.34 17.96
N GLY A 62 15.88 -2.49 18.64
CA GLY A 62 14.69 -3.34 18.67
C GLY A 62 14.48 -4.07 17.34
N THR A 63 13.23 -4.40 17.01
CA THR A 63 12.88 -5.02 15.73
C THR A 63 11.53 -4.46 15.27
N PRO A 64 11.49 -3.23 14.74
CA PRO A 64 10.29 -2.68 14.13
C PRO A 64 9.82 -3.57 12.97
N THR A 65 8.50 -3.61 12.79
CA THR A 65 7.87 -4.25 11.65
C THR A 65 7.01 -3.26 10.89
N LEU A 66 6.75 -3.53 9.62
CA LEU A 66 5.82 -2.77 8.80
C LEU A 66 4.81 -3.75 8.20
N ALA A 67 3.52 -3.45 8.32
CA ALA A 67 2.43 -4.17 7.67
C ALA A 67 1.70 -3.25 6.68
N LEU A 68 1.19 -3.82 5.58
CA LEU A 68 0.47 -3.09 4.53
C LEU A 68 -0.94 -3.63 4.38
N GLY A 69 -1.92 -2.75 4.43
CA GLY A 69 -3.32 -3.13 4.41
C GLY A 69 -4.24 -1.96 4.15
N VAL A 70 -5.42 -2.04 4.74
CA VAL A 70 -6.35 -0.93 4.86
C VAL A 70 -6.58 -0.61 6.33
N ASN A 71 -7.22 0.51 6.63
CA ASN A 71 -7.66 0.76 8.00
C ASN A 71 -8.45 -0.43 8.56
N ASN A 72 -8.20 -0.77 9.82
CA ASN A 72 -8.80 -1.91 10.52
C ASN A 72 -8.42 -3.31 9.98
N SER A 73 -7.63 -3.41 8.91
CA SER A 73 -7.08 -4.66 8.39
C SER A 73 -5.67 -4.44 7.82
N THR A 74 -4.76 -4.07 8.71
CA THR A 74 -3.43 -3.53 8.38
C THR A 74 -2.46 -4.54 7.75
N ALA A 75 -2.85 -5.81 7.65
CA ALA A 75 -2.09 -6.89 7.04
C ALA A 75 -2.79 -7.51 5.81
N LEU A 76 -3.82 -6.83 5.26
CA LEU A 76 -4.60 -7.34 4.13
C LEU A 76 -3.73 -7.58 2.87
N PHE A 77 -2.79 -6.68 2.57
CA PHE A 77 -1.99 -6.75 1.35
C PHE A 77 -0.65 -7.46 1.58
N VAL A 78 0.08 -7.05 2.63
CA VAL A 78 1.36 -7.65 3.05
C VAL A 78 1.38 -7.76 4.57
N ALA A 79 1.65 -8.96 5.07
CA ALA A 79 1.80 -9.20 6.50
C ALA A 79 3.00 -8.44 7.08
N ALA A 80 3.04 -8.32 8.41
CA ALA A 80 4.13 -7.65 9.11
C ALA A 80 5.50 -8.22 8.70
N THR A 81 6.35 -7.35 8.18
CA THR A 81 7.72 -7.65 7.72
C THR A 81 8.69 -6.88 8.60
N THR A 82 9.80 -7.48 9.02
CA THR A 82 10.87 -6.75 9.71
C THR A 82 11.34 -5.60 8.84
N ALA A 83 11.34 -4.37 9.37
CA ALA A 83 11.57 -3.18 8.54
C ALA A 83 12.92 -3.24 7.83
N THR A 84 13.99 -3.64 8.53
CA THR A 84 15.35 -3.79 7.99
C THR A 84 15.51 -4.92 6.97
N ALA A 85 14.48 -5.74 6.73
CA ALA A 85 14.46 -6.68 5.60
C ALA A 85 13.92 -6.03 4.31
N ILE A 86 13.36 -4.80 4.38
CA ILE A 86 12.84 -4.06 3.22
C ILE A 86 13.97 -3.17 2.67
N ASP A 87 14.70 -3.71 1.70
CA ASP A 87 15.91 -3.10 1.16
C ASP A 87 15.67 -2.18 -0.03
N ALA A 88 16.56 -1.19 -0.21
CA ALA A 88 16.50 -0.27 -1.32
C ALA A 88 16.65 -0.98 -2.66
N ASN A 89 15.92 -0.45 -3.64
CA ASN A 89 15.79 -0.94 -5.00
C ASN A 89 14.96 -2.22 -5.17
N ASP A 90 14.26 -2.65 -4.12
CA ASP A 90 13.42 -3.85 -4.14
C ASP A 90 11.93 -3.54 -4.04
N PHE A 91 11.12 -4.45 -4.60
CA PHE A 91 9.67 -4.48 -4.40
C PHE A 91 9.34 -5.19 -3.09
N TRP A 92 8.49 -4.57 -2.26
CA TRP A 92 8.05 -5.17 -1.00
C TRP A 92 6.72 -5.93 -1.18
N PHE A 93 6.80 -7.13 -1.76
CA PHE A 93 5.61 -7.90 -2.14
C PHE A 93 5.20 -8.97 -1.12
N ASP A 94 6.08 -9.37 -0.23
CA ASP A 94 5.80 -10.34 0.83
C ASP A 94 6.68 -10.06 2.06
N ASN A 95 6.61 -10.95 3.04
CA ASN A 95 7.37 -10.87 4.29
C ASN A 95 8.77 -11.52 4.23
N SER A 96 9.20 -11.94 3.04
CA SER A 96 10.53 -12.47 2.72
C SER A 96 11.04 -11.84 1.40
N PRO A 97 11.12 -10.50 1.33
CA PRO A 97 11.46 -9.79 0.09
C PRO A 97 12.79 -10.30 -0.49
N THR A 98 12.76 -10.71 -1.75
CA THR A 98 13.87 -11.45 -2.39
C THR A 98 14.18 -11.04 -3.83
N ALA A 99 13.52 -10.03 -4.40
CA ALA A 99 13.56 -9.82 -5.85
C ALA A 99 14.54 -8.76 -6.34
N VAL A 100 15.67 -9.23 -6.88
CA VAL A 100 16.51 -8.49 -7.82
C VAL A 100 16.05 -8.77 -9.26
N GLY A 101 15.35 -7.82 -9.89
CA GLY A 101 15.12 -7.79 -11.34
C GLY A 101 13.67 -7.96 -11.84
N GLY A 102 12.75 -8.45 -11.00
CA GLY A 102 11.30 -8.50 -11.31
C GLY A 102 10.58 -9.68 -10.67
N MET A 103 9.35 -9.45 -10.20
CA MET A 103 8.48 -10.47 -9.60
C MET A 103 7.04 -10.27 -10.08
N ALA A 104 6.27 -11.36 -10.20
CA ALA A 104 4.82 -11.25 -10.38
C ALA A 104 4.20 -10.61 -9.12
N ILE A 105 3.27 -9.66 -9.32
CA ILE A 105 2.53 -9.07 -8.20
C ILE A 105 1.69 -10.19 -7.54
N PRO A 106 1.88 -10.46 -6.23
CA PRO A 106 1.11 -11.47 -5.51
C PRO A 106 -0.38 -11.21 -5.57
N ALA A 107 -1.18 -12.29 -5.47
CA ALA A 107 -2.65 -12.18 -5.43
C ALA A 107 -3.14 -11.32 -4.26
N THR A 108 -2.38 -11.20 -3.17
CA THR A 108 -2.72 -10.32 -2.05
C THR A 108 -2.52 -8.84 -2.37
N LEU A 109 -1.89 -8.47 -3.48
CA LEU A 109 -1.62 -7.08 -3.87
C LEU A 109 -2.43 -6.63 -5.11
N LYS A 110 -3.40 -7.43 -5.55
CA LYS A 110 -4.22 -7.17 -6.75
C LYS A 110 -5.58 -7.85 -6.68
N ASP A 111 -6.53 -7.34 -7.47
CA ASP A 111 -7.89 -7.86 -7.60
C ASP A 111 -8.66 -7.91 -6.26
N ILE A 112 -8.42 -6.94 -5.37
CA ILE A 112 -9.05 -6.86 -4.04
C ILE A 112 -10.03 -5.68 -3.98
N ALA A 113 -11.27 -5.94 -3.62
CA ALA A 113 -12.26 -4.91 -3.34
C ALA A 113 -12.05 -4.32 -1.93
N ILE A 114 -12.04 -2.99 -1.82
CA ILE A 114 -11.89 -2.25 -0.56
C ILE A 114 -12.85 -1.06 -0.49
N THR A 115 -13.12 -0.62 0.73
CA THR A 115 -13.90 0.59 1.05
C THR A 115 -13.19 1.54 2.02
N ASP A 116 -12.11 1.08 2.65
CA ASP A 116 -11.30 1.86 3.61
C ASP A 116 -10.01 2.38 2.96
N ASN A 117 -9.37 3.37 3.61
CA ASN A 117 -8.10 3.90 3.13
C ASN A 117 -7.03 2.82 3.13
N ILE A 118 -6.13 2.87 2.14
CA ILE A 118 -4.95 2.03 2.12
C ILE A 118 -3.94 2.64 3.09
N SER A 119 -3.48 1.85 4.05
CA SER A 119 -2.62 2.29 5.14
C SER A 119 -1.47 1.32 5.39
N CYS A 120 -0.44 1.80 6.08
CA CYS A 120 0.58 0.94 6.68
C CYS A 120 0.63 1.12 8.19
N LEU A 121 0.96 0.05 8.90
CA LEU A 121 1.13 0.06 10.36
C LEU A 121 2.57 -0.26 10.71
N VAL A 122 3.21 0.64 11.46
CA VAL A 122 4.49 0.36 12.10
C VAL A 122 4.23 -0.42 13.39
N GLY A 123 4.75 -1.63 13.48
CA GLY A 123 4.62 -2.53 14.63
C GLY A 123 5.97 -2.95 15.21
N GLY A 124 5.98 -4.09 15.90
CA GLY A 124 7.18 -4.61 16.57
C GLY A 124 7.47 -3.89 17.88
N THR A 125 8.74 -3.83 18.27
CA THR A 125 9.18 -3.32 19.58
C THR A 125 9.81 -1.93 19.54
N ASN A 126 9.93 -1.32 18.36
CA ASN A 126 10.54 0.01 18.20
C ASN A 126 10.03 0.74 16.95
N ASN A 127 10.62 1.91 16.70
CA ASN A 127 10.35 2.78 15.58
C ASN A 127 11.22 2.43 14.37
N ILE A 128 10.69 2.68 13.17
CA ILE A 128 11.46 2.80 11.94
C ILE A 128 12.11 4.18 11.94
N SER A 129 13.44 4.24 11.97
CA SER A 129 14.20 5.46 12.19
C SER A 129 14.45 6.24 10.90
N ALA A 130 14.53 5.55 9.77
CA ALA A 130 14.77 6.12 8.44
C ALA A 130 14.22 5.23 7.33
N GLY A 131 14.27 5.73 6.10
CA GLY A 131 13.96 4.99 4.87
C GLY A 131 12.81 5.61 4.09
N VAL A 132 12.63 5.15 2.85
CA VAL A 132 11.66 5.73 1.92
C VAL A 132 11.02 4.63 1.08
N ILE A 133 9.68 4.60 1.05
CA ILE A 133 8.91 3.74 0.15
C ILE A 133 8.01 4.61 -0.74
N GLU A 134 8.01 4.33 -2.03
CA GLU A 134 6.97 4.79 -2.95
C GLU A 134 5.91 3.72 -3.09
N TYR A 135 4.66 4.10 -2.88
CA TYR A 135 3.49 3.29 -3.13
C TYR A 135 2.84 3.77 -4.43
N THR A 136 2.60 2.85 -5.35
CA THR A 136 1.83 3.10 -6.57
C THR A 136 0.56 2.24 -6.58
N VAL A 137 -0.60 2.85 -6.82
CA VAL A 137 -1.88 2.12 -6.92
C VAL A 137 -2.55 2.34 -8.28
N TYR A 138 -3.01 1.22 -8.86
CA TYR A 138 -3.95 1.16 -9.98
C TYR A 138 -5.27 0.59 -9.45
N TRP A 139 -6.40 1.16 -9.86
CA TRP A 139 -7.69 0.84 -9.26
C TRP A 139 -8.86 0.98 -10.23
N LEU A 140 -10.02 0.45 -9.86
CA LEU A 140 -11.27 0.55 -10.60
C LEU A 140 -12.39 1.02 -9.66
N PRO A 141 -13.21 2.03 -10.04
CA PRO A 141 -14.40 2.35 -9.27
C PRO A 141 -15.41 1.20 -9.40
N VAL A 142 -15.99 0.78 -8.28
CA VAL A 142 -17.14 -0.13 -8.22
C VAL A 142 -18.42 0.68 -7.99
N SER A 143 -18.38 1.63 -7.07
CA SER A 143 -19.46 2.58 -6.83
C SER A 143 -19.29 3.89 -7.62
N SER A 144 -20.35 4.71 -7.71
CA SER A 144 -20.33 5.98 -8.43
C SER A 144 -19.42 7.05 -7.80
N ASP A 145 -19.17 6.95 -6.51
CA ASP A 145 -18.26 7.79 -5.72
C ASP A 145 -16.89 7.11 -5.46
N GLY A 146 -16.66 5.94 -6.09
CA GLY A 146 -15.41 5.20 -6.05
C GLY A 146 -14.22 6.05 -6.49
N ASN A 147 -13.31 6.37 -5.58
CA ASN A 147 -12.11 7.16 -5.89
C ASN A 147 -10.93 6.77 -5.00
N VAL A 148 -9.72 6.98 -5.51
CA VAL A 148 -8.47 6.84 -4.74
C VAL A 148 -7.58 8.05 -5.01
N VAL A 149 -7.14 8.71 -3.95
CA VAL A 149 -6.20 9.85 -4.00
C VAL A 149 -5.07 9.67 -3.01
N ALA A 150 -3.91 10.27 -3.27
CA ALA A 150 -2.83 10.31 -2.28
C ALA A 150 -3.31 11.08 -1.04
N ALA A 151 -3.12 10.48 0.15
CA ALA A 151 -3.46 11.11 1.43
C ALA A 151 -2.48 12.23 1.82
#